data_AF-A0A9E5L1M9-F1
#
_entry.id   AF-A0A9E5L1M9-F1
#
_cell.length_a   1.000
_cell.length_b   1.000
_cell.length_c   1.000
_cell.angle_alpha   90.00
_cell.angle_beta   90.00
_cell.angle_gamma   90.00
#
_symmetry.space_group_name_H-M   'P 1'
#
loop_
_entity.id
_entity.type
_entity.pdbx_description
1 polymer ?
#
loop_
_entity_poly.entity_id
_entity_poly.type
_entity_poly.pdbx_seq_one_letter_code
_entity_poly.pdbx_strand_id
1 'polypeptide(L)'
;MTITEAIKQVMRTKGAPMTADEAYRAIAEAKLYELHADNPAHIVRSQIRRHCEGLDFPSASPTKHFKLVGENRFEPLSMHQRGQVLQYSTNPIHISSPFLTALLTVA
;
A
#
# COMPACT_ATOMS: atom_id res chain seq x y z
N MET A 1 0.72 -15.38 -13.38
CA MET A 1 0.56 -14.14 -12.58
C MET A 1 1.22 -12.98 -13.33
N THR A 2 0.68 -11.77 -13.29
CA THR A 2 1.36 -10.58 -13.86
C THR A 2 2.23 -9.91 -12.81
N ILE A 3 3.15 -9.04 -13.22
CA ILE A 3 3.95 -8.25 -12.27
C ILE A 3 3.07 -7.40 -11.34
N THR A 4 1.99 -6.80 -11.86
CA THR A 4 1.04 -6.00 -11.07
C THR A 4 0.33 -6.85 -10.00
N GLU A 5 -0.10 -8.07 -10.34
CA GLU A 5 -0.67 -8.99 -9.36
C GLU A 5 0.36 -9.42 -8.31
N ALA A 6 1.61 -9.68 -8.74
CA ALA A 6 2.70 -10.04 -7.83
C ALA A 6 2.96 -8.93 -6.80
N ILE A 7 3.04 -7.68 -7.25
CA ILE A 7 3.22 -6.51 -6.39
C ILE A 7 2.05 -6.38 -5.39
N LYS A 8 0.81 -6.49 -5.88
CA LYS A 8 -0.37 -6.43 -4.99
C LYS A 8 -0.34 -7.54 -3.95
N GLN A 9 0.05 -8.76 -4.34
CA GLN A 9 0.13 -9.89 -3.43
C GLN A 9 1.12 -9.63 -2.31
N VAL A 10 2.37 -9.24 -2.61
CA VAL A 10 3.38 -9.00 -1.57
C VAL A 10 3.01 -7.83 -0.64
N MET A 11 2.38 -6.78 -1.18
CA MET A 11 1.90 -5.67 -0.37
C MET A 11 0.80 -6.10 0.60
N ARG A 12 -0.16 -6.91 0.12
CA ARG A 12 -1.24 -7.46 0.95
C ARG A 12 -0.69 -8.42 2.00
N THR A 13 0.26 -9.27 1.64
CA THR A 13 0.91 -10.20 2.58
C THR A 13 1.69 -9.46 3.66
N LYS A 14 2.39 -8.37 3.33
CA LYS A 14 3.07 -7.52 4.33
C LYS A 14 2.08 -6.76 5.22
N GLY A 15 0.92 -6.37 4.69
CA GLY A 15 -0.09 -5.59 5.42
C GLY A 15 0.33 -4.15 5.74
N ALA A 16 1.39 -3.63 5.09
CA ALA A 16 1.90 -2.28 5.29
C ALA A 16 2.48 -1.71 3.99
N PRO A 17 2.52 -0.36 3.83
CA PRO A 17 3.14 0.28 2.68
C PRO A 17 4.58 -0.19 2.47
N MET A 18 5.06 -0.22 1.24
CA MET A 18 6.43 -0.63 0.93
C MET A 18 7.02 0.18 -0.22
N THR A 19 8.33 0.32 -0.20
CA THR A 19 9.08 0.87 -1.34
C THR A 19 9.06 -0.12 -2.51
N ALA A 20 9.33 0.38 -3.72
CA ALA A 20 9.44 -0.49 -4.90
C ALA A 20 10.53 -1.57 -4.75
N ASP A 21 11.64 -1.26 -4.06
CA ASP A 21 12.74 -2.19 -3.85
C ASP A 21 12.36 -3.29 -2.85
N GLU A 22 11.62 -2.94 -1.80
CA GLU A 22 11.04 -3.94 -0.88
C GLU A 22 10.04 -4.86 -1.60
N ALA A 23 9.20 -4.31 -2.47
CA ALA A 23 8.26 -5.09 -3.26
C ALA A 23 9.00 -6.08 -4.18
N TYR A 24 10.05 -5.62 -4.87
CA TYR A 24 10.90 -6.47 -5.70
C TYR A 24 11.52 -7.62 -4.89
N ARG A 25 12.16 -7.32 -3.76
CA ARG A 25 12.77 -8.35 -2.89
C ARG A 25 11.75 -9.38 -2.43
N ALA A 26 10.58 -8.93 -1.97
CA ALA A 26 9.51 -9.83 -1.53
C ALA A 26 8.96 -10.71 -2.66
N ILE A 27 8.87 -10.19 -3.90
CA ILE A 27 8.45 -10.98 -5.08
C ILE A 27 9.48 -12.09 -5.37
N ALA A 28 10.76 -11.75 -5.32
CA ALA A 28 11.85 -12.69 -5.58
C ALA A 28 11.94 -13.77 -4.50
N GLU A 29 11.87 -13.38 -3.22
CA GLU A 29 11.88 -14.30 -2.07
C GLU A 29 10.70 -15.27 -2.11
N ALA A 30 9.50 -14.77 -2.44
CA ALA A 30 8.30 -15.59 -2.55
C ALA A 30 8.17 -16.35 -3.89
N LYS A 31 9.16 -16.23 -4.80
CA LYS A 31 9.18 -16.83 -6.15
C LYS A 31 7.88 -16.61 -6.93
N LEU A 32 7.31 -15.42 -6.75
CA LEU A 32 6.00 -15.07 -7.27
C LEU A 32 6.05 -14.75 -8.77
N TYR A 33 7.13 -14.11 -9.22
CA TYR A 33 7.30 -13.70 -10.61
C TYR A 33 8.78 -13.63 -10.96
N GLU A 34 9.16 -14.16 -12.11
CA GLU A 34 10.54 -14.11 -12.60
C GLU A 34 10.76 -12.88 -13.49
N LEU A 35 11.71 -12.03 -13.11
CA LEU A 35 12.04 -10.80 -13.83
C LEU A 35 13.30 -11.01 -14.67
N HIS A 36 13.12 -11.20 -15.99
CA HIS A 36 14.22 -11.30 -16.96
C HIS A 36 14.61 -9.91 -17.49
N ALA A 37 15.18 -9.05 -16.64
CA ALA A 37 15.60 -7.70 -17.02
C ALA A 37 16.93 -7.34 -16.37
N ASP A 38 17.71 -6.48 -17.03
CA ASP A 38 18.99 -6.00 -16.51
C ASP A 38 18.84 -5.26 -15.17
N ASN A 39 17.68 -4.59 -14.97
CA ASN A 39 17.35 -3.91 -13.72
C ASN A 39 15.90 -4.23 -13.28
N PRO A 40 15.69 -5.36 -12.57
CA PRO A 40 14.36 -5.81 -12.20
C PRO A 40 13.66 -4.87 -11.19
N ALA A 41 14.42 -4.24 -10.30
CA ALA A 41 13.89 -3.25 -9.36
C ALA A 41 13.32 -2.02 -10.09
N HIS A 42 13.99 -1.54 -11.13
CA HIS A 42 13.50 -0.44 -11.97
C HIS A 42 12.18 -0.82 -12.67
N ILE A 43 12.05 -2.06 -13.17
CA ILE A 43 10.81 -2.53 -13.77
C ILE A 43 9.65 -2.50 -12.77
N VAL A 44 9.86 -3.02 -11.55
CA VAL A 44 8.85 -2.97 -10.49
C VAL A 44 8.44 -1.53 -10.16
N ARG A 45 9.41 -0.63 -10.00
CA ARG A 45 9.16 0.80 -9.73
C ARG A 45 8.34 1.46 -10.85
N SER A 46 8.72 1.23 -12.10
CA SER A 46 8.04 1.78 -13.27
C SER A 46 6.61 1.26 -13.39
N GLN A 47 6.37 -0.02 -13.09
CA GLN A 47 5.03 -0.61 -13.06
C GLN A 47 4.18 -0.02 -11.95
N ILE A 48 4.71 0.13 -10.73
CA ILE A 48 4.00 0.78 -9.62
C ILE A 48 3.61 2.21 -10.00
N ARG A 49 4.56 3.01 -10.49
CA ARG A 49 4.31 4.43 -10.84
C ARG A 49 3.30 4.60 -11.96
N ARG A 50 3.37 3.79 -13.02
CA ARG A 50 2.42 3.81 -14.14
C ARG A 50 0.97 3.60 -13.66
N HIS A 51 0.78 2.74 -12.67
CA HIS A 51 -0.52 2.39 -12.08
C HIS A 51 -0.78 3.09 -10.73
N CYS A 52 -0.01 4.11 -10.38
CA CYS A 52 -0.21 4.87 -9.16
C CYS A 52 -1.24 5.99 -9.38
N GLU A 53 -2.16 6.12 -8.44
CA GLU A 53 -3.05 7.27 -8.34
C GLU A 53 -2.24 8.54 -7.99
N GLY A 54 -2.67 9.69 -8.50
CA GLY A 54 -2.00 10.98 -8.29
C GLY A 54 -0.70 11.18 -9.07
N LEU A 55 -0.20 10.15 -9.76
CA LEU A 55 0.92 10.27 -10.69
C LEU A 55 0.40 10.29 -12.12
N ASP A 56 0.53 11.45 -12.77
CA ASP A 56 0.13 11.68 -14.15
C ASP A 56 1.34 11.95 -15.05
N PHE A 57 1.51 11.10 -16.05
CA PHE A 57 2.58 11.15 -17.04
C PHE A 57 2.00 10.62 -18.36
N PRO A 58 2.57 10.96 -19.54
CA PRO A 58 2.06 10.45 -20.82
C PRO A 58 1.97 8.92 -20.90
N SER A 59 2.81 8.21 -20.15
CA SER A 59 2.82 6.75 -20.06
C SER A 59 2.00 6.18 -18.89
N ALA A 60 1.25 7.00 -18.16
CA ALA A 60 0.44 6.56 -17.03
C ALA A 60 -0.73 5.70 -17.53
N SER A 61 -1.06 4.65 -16.78
CA SER A 61 -2.20 3.80 -17.10
C SER A 61 -3.50 4.46 -16.62
N PRO A 62 -4.60 4.34 -17.39
CA PRO A 62 -5.93 4.73 -16.92
C PRO A 62 -6.39 3.86 -15.74
N THR A 63 -5.91 2.62 -15.63
CA THR A 63 -6.25 1.73 -14.52
C THR A 63 -5.25 1.89 -13.38
N LYS A 64 -5.74 2.36 -12.22
CA LYS A 64 -4.92 2.56 -11.02
C LYS A 64 -5.02 1.37 -10.07
N HIS A 65 -3.88 1.00 -9.47
CA HIS A 65 -3.75 -0.13 -8.57
C HIS A 65 -3.04 0.23 -7.26
N PHE A 66 -2.33 1.35 -7.22
CA PHE A 66 -1.50 1.74 -6.09
C PHE A 66 -1.76 3.20 -5.72
N LYS A 67 -1.49 3.54 -4.46
CA LYS A 67 -1.37 4.93 -3.99
C LYS A 67 -0.05 5.13 -3.27
N LEU A 68 0.45 6.36 -3.32
CA LEU A 68 1.64 6.80 -2.61
C LEU A 68 1.30 7.14 -1.16
N VAL A 69 2.12 6.68 -0.22
CA VAL A 69 2.04 6.94 1.22
C VAL A 69 3.39 7.52 1.66
N GLY A 70 3.39 8.78 2.09
CA GLY A 70 4.62 9.52 2.37
C GLY A 70 5.39 9.82 1.08
N GLU A 71 6.72 9.69 1.13
CA GLU A 71 7.58 10.14 0.02
C GLU A 71 7.83 9.06 -1.04
N ASN A 72 7.92 7.79 -0.65
CA ASN A 72 8.37 6.72 -1.55
C ASN A 72 7.77 5.32 -1.28
N ARG A 73 6.75 5.23 -0.42
CA ARG A 73 6.10 3.96 -0.09
C ARG A 73 4.75 3.87 -0.77
N PHE A 74 4.36 2.66 -1.14
CA PHE A 74 3.15 2.40 -1.90
C PHE A 74 2.32 1.34 -1.21
N GLU A 75 1.01 1.46 -1.34
CA GLU A 75 0.06 0.45 -0.90
C GLU A 75 -0.98 0.20 -1.99
N PRO A 76 -1.56 -1.02 -2.05
CA PRO A 76 -2.53 -1.37 -3.06
C PRO A 76 -3.83 -0.65 -2.78
N LEU A 77 -4.46 -0.14 -3.83
CA LEU A 77 -5.85 0.30 -3.75
C LEU A 77 -6.71 -0.94 -3.47
N SER A 78 -7.41 -0.93 -2.35
CA SER A 78 -8.43 -1.94 -2.04
C SER A 78 -9.53 -1.81 -3.10
N MET A 79 -9.72 -2.83 -3.95
CA MET A 79 -10.98 -2.94 -4.69
C MET A 79 -12.08 -3.34 -3.70
N HIS A 80 -12.65 -2.35 -3.04
CA HIS A 80 -14.01 -2.37 -2.54
C HIS A 80 -14.60 -1.00 -2.82
N GLN A 81 -15.11 -0.80 -4.05
CA GLN A 81 -16.16 0.17 -4.38
C GLN A 81 -16.55 0.03 -5.86
N ARG A 82 -17.28 -1.04 -6.20
CA ARG A 82 -18.45 -0.87 -7.07
C ARG A 82 -19.60 -0.50 -6.14
N GLY A 83 -19.84 0.80 -5.99
CA GLY A 83 -20.98 1.35 -5.27
C GLY A 83 -20.92 1.27 -3.74
N GLN A 84 -20.13 2.13 -3.09
CA GLN A 84 -20.49 2.63 -1.77
C GLN A 84 -20.14 4.11 -1.69
N VAL A 85 -21.17 4.89 -1.36
CA VAL A 85 -21.18 6.30 -1.02
C VAL A 85 -20.02 6.59 -0.06
N LEU A 86 -19.23 7.63 -0.35
CA LEU A 86 -18.30 8.22 0.62
C LEU A 86 -19.11 8.79 1.78
N GLN A 87 -19.41 7.97 2.80
CA GLN A 87 -19.65 8.50 4.13
C GLN A 87 -18.28 8.74 4.76
N TYR A 88 -17.83 10.00 4.67
CA TYR A 88 -16.83 10.55 5.56
C TYR A 88 -17.38 10.44 7.00
N SER A 89 -17.03 9.36 7.67
CA SER A 89 -17.23 9.21 9.11
C SER A 89 -16.32 10.22 9.81
N THR A 90 -16.92 11.31 10.28
CA THR A 90 -16.35 12.10 11.37
C THR A 90 -16.35 11.23 12.62
N ASN A 91 -15.29 10.45 12.83
CA ASN A 91 -15.06 9.85 14.15
C ASN A 91 -14.14 10.77 14.97
N PRO A 92 -14.58 11.18 16.18
CA PRO A 92 -13.81 12.04 17.05
C PRO A 92 -12.60 11.30 17.61
N ILE A 93 -11.49 12.04 17.73
CA ILE A 93 -10.22 11.57 18.30
C ILE A 93 -10.46 11.15 19.75
N HIS A 94 -10.51 9.83 20.01
CA HIS A 94 -10.36 9.27 21.36
C HIS A 94 -8.88 8.94 21.58
N ILE A 95 -8.19 9.79 22.34
CA ILE A 95 -6.89 9.49 22.91
C ILE A 95 -7.15 8.67 24.18
N SER A 96 -7.11 7.35 24.09
CA SER A 96 -7.10 6.47 25.27
C SER A 96 -5.65 6.22 25.69
N SER A 97 -5.15 7.08 26.58
CA SER A 97 -3.91 6.84 27.33
C SER A 97 -4.15 5.77 28.41
N PRO A 98 -3.32 4.71 28.50
CA PRO A 98 -3.45 3.65 29.50
C PRO A 98 -2.60 3.96 30.75
N PHE A 99 -2.81 5.10 31.40
CA PHE A 99 -2.36 5.30 32.78
C PHE A 99 -3.58 5.25 33.71
N LEU A 100 -3.93 4.01 34.07
CA LEU A 100 -4.96 3.68 35.05
C LEU A 100 -4.72 4.37 36.40
N THR A 101 -5.72 5.13 36.82
CA THR A 101 -6.51 4.89 38.04
C THR A 101 -5.73 4.49 39.30
N ALA A 102 -5.46 5.49 40.16
CA ALA A 102 -5.26 5.28 41.59
C ALA A 102 -6.46 5.84 42.37
N LEU A 103 -7.34 4.92 42.76
CA LEU A 103 -8.11 4.85 44.01
C LEU A 103 -8.74 6.13 44.58
N LEU A 104 -10.06 6.24 44.40
CA LEU A 104 -10.97 6.75 45.42
C LEU A 104 -10.97 5.79 46.61
N THR A 105 -10.53 6.22 47.79
CA THR A 105 -10.83 5.56 49.08
C THR A 105 -10.79 6.60 50.22
N VAL A 106 -11.98 6.94 50.72
CA VAL A 106 -12.35 7.27 52.12
C VAL A 106 -11.53 8.33 52.88
N ALA A 107 -12.14 9.50 53.09
CA ALA A 107 -12.36 10.14 54.41
C ALA A 107 -13.25 11.38 54.25
#